data_AF-A0A3N4VSN4-F1
#
_entry.id   AF-A0A3N4VSN4-F1
#
_cell.length_a   1.000
_cell.length_b   1.000
_cell.length_c   1.000
_cell.angle_alpha   90.00
_cell.angle_beta   90.00
_cell.angle_gamma   90.00
#
_symmetry.space_group_name_H-M   'P 1'
#
loop_
_entity.id
_entity.type
_entity.pdbx_description
1 polymer ?
#
loop_
_entity_poly.entity_id
_entity_poly.type
_entity_poly.pdbx_seq_one_letter_code
_entity_poly.pdbx_strand_id
1 'polypeptide(L)'
;MKLSELPLWVQMCLPNYPDDELRELRFELSQNEHLKTVLEQFLHSQWCYWNSKARTELNEEMRKEYQHSAHTIAELTGLIFRPDKPQQTTESLPFV
;
A
#
# COMPACT_ATOMS: atom_id res chain seq x y z
N MET A 1 -20.97 -9.47 20.17
CA MET A 1 -20.31 -8.20 19.81
C MET A 1 -20.22 -8.15 18.31
N LYS A 2 -20.56 -7.01 17.72
CA LYS A 2 -20.35 -6.80 16.29
C LYS A 2 -18.85 -6.66 16.03
N LEU A 3 -18.38 -7.11 14.87
CA LEU A 3 -16.96 -7.04 14.48
C LEU A 3 -16.41 -5.60 14.55
N SER A 4 -17.26 -4.63 14.22
CA SER A 4 -16.99 -3.18 14.29
C SER A 4 -16.77 -2.61 15.70
N GLU A 5 -17.09 -3.36 16.76
CA GLU A 5 -16.95 -2.92 18.16
C GLU A 5 -15.61 -3.35 18.78
N LEU A 6 -14.82 -4.17 18.07
CA LEU A 6 -13.51 -4.62 18.53
C LEU A 6 -12.42 -3.59 18.20
N PRO A 7 -11.35 -3.47 18.99
CA PRO A 7 -10.19 -2.68 18.60
C PRO A 7 -9.61 -3.17 17.27
N LEU A 8 -9.13 -2.24 16.42
CA LEU A 8 -8.64 -2.54 15.07
C LEU A 8 -7.56 -3.65 15.05
N TRP A 9 -6.66 -3.68 16.03
CA TRP A 9 -5.63 -4.72 16.13
C TRP A 9 -6.20 -6.13 16.36
N VAL A 10 -7.38 -6.25 16.98
CA VAL A 10 -8.08 -7.53 17.17
C VAL A 10 -8.76 -7.94 15.86
N GLN A 11 -9.32 -6.97 15.14
CA GLN A 11 -9.95 -7.20 13.84
C GLN A 11 -8.95 -7.69 12.79
N MET A 12 -7.67 -7.30 12.89
CA MET A 12 -6.59 -7.79 12.01
C MET A 12 -6.40 -9.30 12.04
N CYS A 13 -6.82 -9.98 13.12
CA CYS A 13 -6.71 -11.42 13.27
C CYS A 13 -7.94 -12.17 12.73
N LEU A 14 -8.93 -11.46 12.16
CA LEU A 14 -10.18 -12.03 11.67
C LEU A 14 -10.24 -12.00 10.14
N PRO A 15 -10.82 -13.02 9.50
CA PRO A 15 -11.02 -13.02 8.05
C PRO A 15 -12.08 -11.99 7.65
N ASN A 16 -11.67 -10.92 6.97
CA ASN A 16 -12.54 -9.85 6.47
C ASN A 16 -12.33 -9.67 4.95
N TYR A 17 -13.38 -9.24 4.24
CA TYR A 17 -13.32 -8.85 2.83
C TYR A 17 -13.13 -7.32 2.75
N PRO A 18 -12.00 -6.81 2.25
CA PRO A 18 -11.58 -5.41 2.44
C PRO A 18 -12.14 -4.41 1.42
N ASP A 19 -13.00 -4.84 0.50
CA ASP A 19 -13.36 -4.04 -0.68
C ASP A 19 -14.17 -2.78 -0.31
N ASP A 20 -15.01 -2.85 0.72
CA ASP A 20 -15.80 -1.71 1.17
C ASP A 20 -14.92 -0.69 1.94
N GLU A 21 -14.05 -1.16 2.84
CA GLU A 21 -13.15 -0.29 3.60
C GLU A 21 -12.10 0.39 2.70
N LEU A 22 -11.60 -0.31 1.68
CA LEU A 22 -10.66 0.27 0.72
C LEU A 22 -11.33 1.38 -0.12
N ARG A 23 -12.59 1.17 -0.50
CA ARG A 23 -13.36 2.15 -1.26
C ARG A 23 -13.62 3.41 -0.44
N GLU A 24 -13.99 3.26 0.83
CA GLU A 24 -14.18 4.38 1.76
C GLU A 24 -12.87 5.15 1.97
N LEU A 25 -11.76 4.45 2.23
CA LEU A 25 -10.44 5.09 2.37
C LEU A 25 -10.07 5.90 1.12
N ARG A 26 -10.22 5.32 -0.07
CA ARG A 26 -9.93 6.02 -1.33
C ARG A 26 -10.83 7.24 -1.53
N PHE A 27 -12.09 7.15 -1.13
CA PHE A 27 -13.01 8.28 -1.19
C PHE A 27 -12.55 9.41 -0.26
N GLU A 28 -12.24 9.14 1.00
CA GLU A 28 -11.75 10.13 1.96
C GLU A 28 -10.43 10.77 1.51
N LEU A 29 -9.49 9.98 0.99
CA LEU A 29 -8.23 10.48 0.46
C LEU A 29 -8.43 11.36 -0.78
N SER A 30 -9.45 11.11 -1.61
CA SER A 30 -9.80 11.96 -2.75
C SER A 30 -10.32 13.35 -2.33
N GLN A 31 -10.87 13.47 -1.13
CA GLN A 31 -11.33 14.76 -0.59
C GLN A 31 -10.19 15.56 0.04
N ASN A 32 -9.05 14.93 0.35
CA ASN A 32 -7.91 15.57 1.00
C ASN A 32 -6.59 15.16 0.33
N GLU A 33 -6.27 15.82 -0.79
CA GLU A 33 -5.05 15.56 -1.57
C GLU A 33 -3.75 15.79 -0.76
N HIS A 34 -3.76 16.67 0.25
CA HIS A 34 -2.61 16.83 1.14
C HIS A 34 -2.37 15.57 1.98
N LEU A 35 -3.42 15.05 2.64
CA LEU A 35 -3.33 13.83 3.44
C LEU A 35 -2.93 12.62 2.57
N LYS A 36 -3.49 12.51 1.37
CA LYS A 36 -3.12 11.50 0.37
C LYS A 36 -1.63 11.55 0.03
N THR A 37 -1.11 12.74 -0.26
CA THR A 37 0.31 12.94 -0.57
C THR A 37 1.20 12.58 0.63
N VAL A 38 0.84 13.01 1.84
CA VAL A 38 1.59 12.71 3.06
C VAL A 38 1.61 11.20 3.33
N LEU A 39 0.49 10.50 3.14
CA LEU A 39 0.40 9.06 3.31
C LEU A 39 1.25 8.31 2.27
N GLU A 40 1.19 8.71 1.00
CA GLU A 40 1.99 8.12 -0.08
C GLU A 40 3.49 8.29 0.18
N GLN A 41 3.91 9.50 0.58
CA GLN A 41 5.30 9.78 0.95
C GLN A 41 5.77 8.95 2.15
N PHE A 42 4.91 8.80 3.17
CA PHE A 42 5.21 7.97 4.33
C PHE A 42 5.42 6.51 3.93
N LEU A 43 4.52 5.92 3.15
CA LEU A 43 4.61 4.54 2.68
C LEU A 43 5.85 4.31 1.81
N HIS A 44 6.13 5.22 0.88
CA HIS A 44 7.35 5.18 0.07
C HIS A 44 8.62 5.21 0.95
N SER A 45 8.64 6.05 1.99
CA SER A 45 9.77 6.13 2.93
C SER A 45 9.97 4.84 3.70
N GLN A 46 8.88 4.19 4.14
CA GLN A 46 8.93 2.88 4.80
C GLN A 46 9.46 1.80 3.85
N TRP A 47 8.97 1.78 2.61
CA TRP A 47 9.47 0.87 1.57
C TRP A 47 10.99 1.04 1.35
N CYS A 48 11.48 2.28 1.27
CA CYS A 48 12.90 2.57 1.14
C CYS A 48 13.71 2.06 2.34
N TYR A 49 13.20 2.28 3.55
CA TYR A 49 13.85 1.83 4.79
C TYR A 49 14.04 0.31 4.82
N TRP A 50 12.99 -0.47 4.55
CA TRP A 50 13.08 -1.93 4.57
C TRP A 50 13.96 -2.49 3.46
N ASN A 51 13.92 -1.90 2.25
CA ASN A 51 14.87 -2.25 1.20
C ASN A 51 16.31 -1.95 1.59
N SER A 52 16.56 -0.83 2.26
CA SER A 52 17.88 -0.50 2.77
C SER A 52 18.35 -1.52 3.80
N LYS A 53 17.48 -1.91 4.74
CA LYS A 53 17.77 -2.96 5.73
C LYS A 53 18.11 -4.29 5.07
N ALA A 54 17.31 -4.72 4.10
CA ALA A 54 17.56 -5.95 3.34
C ALA A 54 18.93 -5.93 2.63
N ARG A 55 19.33 -4.79 2.04
CA ARG A 55 20.62 -4.67 1.33
C ARG A 55 21.82 -4.80 2.24
N THR A 56 21.72 -4.32 3.47
CA THR A 56 22.83 -4.36 4.44
C THR A 56 22.85 -5.60 5.31
N GLU A 57 21.76 -6.38 5.31
CA GLU A 57 21.64 -7.57 6.16
C GLU A 57 22.44 -8.74 5.59
N LEU A 58 23.24 -9.39 6.45
CA LEU A 58 24.08 -10.54 6.10
C LEU A 58 23.34 -11.87 6.37
N ASN A 59 22.43 -11.89 7.35
CA ASN A 59 21.60 -13.04 7.64
C ASN A 59 20.51 -13.20 6.55
N GLU A 60 20.49 -14.36 5.88
CA GLU A 60 19.57 -14.62 4.78
C GLU A 60 18.09 -14.63 5.20
N GLU A 61 17.77 -15.17 6.38
CA GLU A 61 16.40 -15.24 6.90
C GLU A 61 15.87 -13.84 7.19
N MET A 62 16.63 -13.03 7.94
CA MET A 62 16.26 -11.63 8.23
C MET A 62 16.19 -10.80 6.94
N ARG A 63 17.09 -11.03 5.98
CA ARG A 63 17.04 -10.36 4.68
C ARG A 63 15.72 -10.66 3.96
N LYS A 64 15.28 -11.91 3.95
CA LYS A 64 14.00 -12.32 3.34
C LYS A 64 12.81 -11.66 4.05
N GLU A 65 12.83 -11.58 5.37
CA GLU A 65 11.78 -10.88 6.15
C GLU A 65 11.71 -9.39 5.81
N TYR A 66 12.86 -8.71 5.69
CA TYR A 66 12.90 -7.30 5.29
C TYR A 66 12.42 -7.08 3.84
N GLN A 67 12.79 -7.98 2.93
CA GLN A 67 12.27 -7.96 1.56
C GLN A 67 10.77 -8.19 1.51
N HIS A 68 10.26 -9.15 2.29
CA HIS A 68 8.84 -9.41 2.41
C HIS A 68 8.10 -8.18 2.95
N SER A 69 8.62 -7.56 4.01
CA SER A 69 8.06 -6.33 4.59
C SER A 69 8.01 -5.19 3.56
N ALA A 70 9.08 -4.98 2.80
CA ALA A 70 9.09 -4.00 1.73
C ALA A 70 8.07 -4.34 0.64
N HIS A 71 7.96 -5.60 0.24
CA HIS A 71 6.99 -6.05 -0.76
C HIS A 71 5.55 -5.77 -0.32
N THR A 72 5.19 -6.14 0.91
CA THR A 72 3.86 -5.88 1.48
C THR A 72 3.51 -4.39 1.48
N ILE A 73 4.48 -3.51 1.79
CA ILE A 73 4.25 -2.05 1.72
C ILE A 73 3.99 -1.61 0.27
N ALA A 74 4.72 -2.15 -0.70
CA ALA A 74 4.50 -1.84 -2.11
C ALA A 74 3.12 -2.31 -2.59
N GLU A 75 2.70 -3.51 -2.19
CA GLU A 75 1.36 -4.04 -2.48
C GLU A 75 0.27 -3.17 -1.86
N LEU A 76 0.38 -2.83 -0.57
CA LEU A 76 -0.56 -1.93 0.12
C LEU A 76 -0.63 -0.56 -0.54
N THR A 77 0.51 0.00 -0.93
CA THR A 77 0.56 1.28 -1.66
C THR A 77 -0.16 1.15 -3.00
N GLY A 78 0.07 0.07 -3.73
CA GLY A 78 -0.66 -0.24 -4.96
C GLY A 78 -2.18 -0.37 -4.72
N LEU A 79 -2.60 -1.05 -3.67
CA LEU A 79 -4.01 -1.17 -3.32
C LEU A 79 -4.63 0.19 -2.99
N ILE A 80 -3.94 1.08 -2.30
CA ILE A 80 -4.50 2.38 -1.91
C ILE A 80 -4.55 3.34 -3.09
N PHE A 81 -3.48 3.46 -3.88
CA PHE A 81 -3.31 4.56 -4.84
C PHE A 81 -3.39 4.15 -6.32
N ARG A 82 -3.32 2.86 -6.67
CA ARG A 82 -3.41 2.45 -8.08
C ARG A 82 -4.82 2.73 -8.60
N PRO A 83 -4.96 3.38 -9.77
CA PRO A 83 -6.27 3.61 -10.35
C PRO A 83 -6.95 2.29 -10.72
N ASP A 84 -8.27 2.18 -10.49
CA ASP A 84 -9.07 0.99 -10.82
C ASP A 84 -9.10 0.64 -12.31
N LYS A 85 -8.78 1.63 -13.16
CA LYS A 85 -8.59 1.42 -14.59
C LYS A 85 -7.15 1.74 -14.93
N PRO A 86 -6.41 0.83 -15.60
CA PRO A 86 -5.12 1.20 -16.17
C PRO A 86 -5.34 2.40 -17.08
N GLN A 87 -4.58 3.47 -16.87
CA GLN A 87 -4.56 4.60 -17.80
C GLN A 87 -4.13 4.04 -19.15
N GLN A 88 -5.03 4.07 -20.14
CA GLN A 88 -4.66 3.76 -21.51
C GLN A 88 -3.63 4.81 -21.94
N THR A 89 -2.38 4.40 -22.08
CA THR A 89 -1.37 5.16 -22.82
C THR A 89 -1.76 5.13 -24.30
N THR A 90 -2.77 5.91 -24.68
CA THR A 90 -3.07 6.24 -26.07
C THR A 90 -2.40 7.58 -26.39
N GLU A 91 -1.08 7.62 -26.24
CA GLU A 91 -0.29 8.50 -27.10
C GLU A 91 -0.02 7.69 -28.36
N SER A 92 -0.94 7.79 -29.32
CA SER A 92 -0.69 7.39 -30.70
C SER A 92 0.51 8.19 -31.19
N LEU A 93 1.69 7.56 -31.18
CA LEU A 93 2.85 8.07 -31.90
C LEU A 93 2.41 8.33 -33.35
N PRO A 94 2.60 9.53 -33.91
CA PRO A 94 2.39 9.74 -35.33
C PRO A 94 3.37 8.82 -36.07
N PHE A 95 2.83 7.93 -36.89
CA PHE A 95 3.62 7.20 -37.88
C PHE A 95 4.30 8.23 -38.78
N VAL A 96 5.63 8.23 -38.79
CA VAL A 96 6.48 8.92 -39.78
C VAL A 96 6.77 7.93 -40.89
#